data_AF-A0A2S2NEZ7-F1
#
_entry.id   AF-A0A2S2NEZ7-F1
#
_cell.length_a   1.000
_cell.length_b   1.000
_cell.length_c   1.000
_cell.angle_alpha   90.00
_cell.angle_beta   90.00
_cell.angle_gamma   90.00
#
_symmetry.space_group_name_H-M   'P 1'
#
loop_
_entity.id
_entity.type
_entity.pdbx_description
1 polymer ?
#
loop_
_entity_poly.entity_id
_entity_poly.type
_entity_poly.pdbx_seq_one_letter_code
_entity_poly.pdbx_strand_id
1 'polypeptide(L)'
;AHIALTATADNKPPKYEIFLGGWGNTKSSIRKNNEEPDKVIVDTPKILNGSEARGFWIKWGGGFIGVGKQGEEKPFMSWQDEESLNVLFYGVRSGWGATGVWTIEAPPSATPGWNIDGVSSGPVHWVHASNGQIPSNALPGGFDATNEQLYVARAEHNGALIPGKLVPSHGVVYIPWGGVENPKENYEVRRHY
;
A
#
# COMPACT_ATOMS: atom_id res chain seq x y z
N ALA A 1 -3.93 21.74 -3.70
CA ALA A 1 -2.92 20.66 -3.67
C ALA A 1 -3.27 19.64 -4.74
N HIS A 2 -2.28 19.08 -5.42
CA HIS A 2 -2.48 17.91 -6.28
C HIS A 2 -1.55 16.82 -5.75
N ILE A 3 -2.10 15.64 -5.49
CA ILE A 3 -1.37 14.46 -5.05
C ILE A 3 -1.62 13.38 -6.08
N ALA A 4 -0.56 12.79 -6.63
CA ALA A 4 -0.64 11.65 -7.53
C ALA A 4 -0.23 10.38 -6.78
N LEU A 5 -0.94 9.29 -7.00
CA LEU A 5 -0.59 7.94 -6.55
C LEU A 5 -0.43 7.05 -7.79
N THR A 6 0.73 6.44 -7.97
CA THR A 6 1.09 5.71 -9.20
C THR A 6 1.72 4.35 -8.91
N ALA A 7 1.55 3.39 -9.82
CA ALA A 7 2.26 2.10 -9.75
C ALA A 7 3.70 2.19 -10.28
N THR A 8 3.98 3.15 -11.16
CA THR A 8 5.30 3.37 -11.75
C THR A 8 5.80 4.77 -11.42
N ALA A 9 7.12 4.96 -11.51
CA ALA A 9 7.74 6.26 -11.23
C ALA A 9 7.43 7.31 -12.31
N ASP A 10 7.09 6.88 -13.53
CA ASP A 10 6.55 7.79 -14.53
C ASP A 10 5.08 8.09 -14.23
N ASN A 11 4.70 9.37 -14.25
CA ASN A 11 3.36 9.86 -13.90
C ASN A 11 2.31 9.56 -15.01
N LYS A 12 2.27 8.31 -15.46
CA LYS A 12 1.37 7.78 -16.49
C LYS A 12 0.27 6.92 -15.86
N PRO A 13 -0.86 6.73 -16.57
CA PRO A 13 -1.84 5.72 -16.20
C PRO A 13 -1.23 4.30 -16.11
N PRO A 14 -1.76 3.43 -15.23
CA PRO A 14 -2.87 3.68 -14.31
C PRO A 14 -2.44 4.51 -13.09
N LYS A 15 -3.26 5.50 -12.71
CA LYS A 15 -2.96 6.39 -11.57
C LYS A 15 -4.21 7.00 -10.93
N TYR A 16 -4.06 7.42 -9.67
CA TYR A 16 -5.01 8.29 -8.99
C TYR A 16 -4.45 9.69 -8.84
N GLU A 17 -5.31 10.68 -8.99
CA GLU A 17 -5.03 12.07 -8.66
C GLU A 17 -6.05 12.56 -7.64
N ILE A 18 -5.54 13.14 -6.56
CA ILE A 18 -6.31 13.71 -5.46
C ILE A 18 -6.07 15.22 -5.49
N PHE A 19 -7.16 15.97 -5.59
CA PHE A 19 -7.15 17.42 -5.55
C PHE A 19 -7.69 17.86 -4.20
N LEU A 20 -6.92 18.66 -3.46
CA LEU A 20 -7.40 19.35 -2.26
C LEU A 20 -7.52 20.83 -2.54
N GLY A 21 -8.67 21.41 -2.27
CA GLY A 21 -8.90 22.85 -2.46
C GLY A 21 -8.78 23.29 -3.92
N GLY A 22 -9.26 22.49 -4.86
CA GLY A 22 -9.51 22.91 -6.24
C GLY A 22 -10.62 23.97 -6.32
N TRP A 23 -10.87 24.48 -7.53
CA TRP A 23 -11.91 25.50 -7.81
C TRP A 23 -11.82 26.70 -6.87
N GLY A 24 -10.62 27.27 -6.70
CA GLY A 24 -10.42 28.39 -5.78
C GLY A 24 -10.59 28.00 -4.31
N ASN A 25 -10.11 26.81 -3.93
CA ASN A 25 -10.21 26.28 -2.58
C ASN A 25 -11.65 26.04 -2.11
N THR A 26 -12.54 25.62 -3.02
CA THR A 26 -13.95 25.34 -2.71
C THR A 26 -14.30 23.87 -2.74
N LYS A 27 -13.56 23.05 -3.49
CA LYS A 27 -13.85 21.62 -3.67
C LYS A 27 -12.59 20.77 -3.62
N SER A 28 -12.77 19.48 -3.34
CA SER A 28 -11.74 18.45 -3.43
C SER A 28 -12.26 17.31 -4.30
N SER A 29 -11.36 16.59 -4.97
CA SER A 29 -11.77 15.50 -5.87
C SER A 29 -10.77 14.35 -5.94
N ILE A 30 -11.27 13.20 -6.40
CA ILE A 30 -10.48 12.02 -6.77
C ILE A 30 -10.73 11.76 -8.27
N ARG A 31 -9.65 11.67 -9.04
CA ARG A 31 -9.65 11.39 -10.49
C ARG A 31 -8.80 10.15 -10.77
N LYS A 32 -9.21 9.35 -11.77
CA LYS A 32 -8.41 8.23 -12.29
C LYS A 32 -7.88 8.60 -13.68
N ASN A 33 -6.60 8.29 -13.94
CA ASN A 33 -5.97 8.36 -15.27
C ASN A 33 -5.95 9.75 -15.98
N ASN A 34 -6.10 10.85 -15.25
CA ASN A 34 -6.39 12.19 -15.79
C ASN A 34 -7.69 12.28 -16.61
N GLU A 35 -8.62 11.34 -16.46
CA GLU A 35 -9.85 11.29 -17.25
C GLU A 35 -11.00 12.00 -16.53
N GLU A 36 -11.86 12.67 -17.31
CA GLU A 36 -13.12 13.21 -16.82
C GLU A 36 -14.28 12.24 -17.10
N PRO A 37 -15.31 12.20 -16.25
CA PRO A 37 -15.47 12.97 -15.01
C PRO A 37 -14.63 12.44 -13.85
N ASP A 38 -14.35 13.32 -12.88
CA ASP A 38 -13.80 12.93 -11.59
C ASP A 38 -14.69 11.88 -10.93
N LYS A 39 -14.08 10.90 -10.28
CA LYS A 39 -14.80 9.79 -9.63
C LYS A 39 -15.54 10.26 -8.38
N VAL A 40 -14.97 11.25 -7.69
CA VAL A 40 -15.56 11.88 -6.51
C VAL A 40 -15.27 13.37 -6.54
N ILE A 41 -16.26 14.19 -6.24
CA ILE A 41 -16.12 15.63 -5.98
C ILE A 41 -16.87 15.95 -4.69
N VAL A 42 -16.22 16.65 -3.76
CA VAL A 42 -16.78 17.04 -2.46
C VAL A 42 -16.59 18.54 -2.24
N ASP A 43 -17.60 19.20 -1.67
CA ASP A 43 -17.48 20.59 -1.22
C ASP A 43 -16.58 20.68 0.01
N THR A 44 -15.48 21.41 -0.12
CA THR A 44 -14.46 21.60 0.91
C THR A 44 -13.99 23.06 0.96
N PRO A 45 -14.89 24.01 1.26
CA PRO A 45 -14.54 25.43 1.24
C PRO A 45 -13.45 25.74 2.25
N LYS A 46 -12.44 26.49 1.79
CA LYS A 46 -11.31 26.95 2.59
C LYS A 46 -10.54 25.81 3.24
N ILE A 47 -10.49 24.62 2.63
CA ILE A 47 -9.82 23.45 3.24
C ILE A 47 -8.31 23.67 3.36
N LEU A 48 -7.69 24.37 2.40
CA LEU A 48 -6.30 24.81 2.47
C LEU A 48 -6.18 26.23 3.03
N ASN A 49 -5.03 26.56 3.62
CA ASN A 49 -4.73 27.88 4.16
C ASN A 49 -3.26 28.23 3.88
N GLY A 50 -2.97 29.49 3.55
CA GLY A 50 -1.62 29.98 3.28
C GLY A 50 -0.87 30.47 4.53
N SER A 51 -1.58 30.72 5.64
CA SER A 51 -1.02 31.27 6.87
C SER A 51 -0.78 30.22 7.96
N GLU A 52 -1.27 28.99 7.78
CA GLU A 52 -1.12 27.89 8.74
C GLU A 52 -0.96 26.56 8.02
N ALA A 53 -0.22 25.65 8.64
CA ALA A 53 -0.15 24.27 8.17
C ALA A 53 -1.45 23.54 8.52
N ARG A 54 -1.95 22.72 7.59
CA ARG A 54 -3.11 21.85 7.80
C ARG A 54 -2.76 20.42 7.44
N GLY A 55 -2.93 19.51 8.40
CA GLY A 55 -2.65 18.10 8.22
C GLY A 55 -3.80 17.36 7.56
N PHE A 56 -3.47 16.45 6.66
CA PHE A 56 -4.39 15.53 6.00
C PHE A 56 -3.77 14.15 5.96
N TRP A 57 -4.60 13.12 5.99
CA TRP A 57 -4.17 11.76 5.69
C TRP A 57 -4.81 11.29 4.39
N ILE A 58 -4.05 10.48 3.66
CA ILE A 58 -4.52 9.74 2.48
C ILE A 58 -4.23 8.27 2.78
N LYS A 59 -5.25 7.43 2.70
CA LYS A 59 -5.16 5.98 2.90
C LYS A 59 -5.58 5.29 1.61
N TRP A 60 -4.84 4.26 1.23
CA TRP A 60 -5.18 3.43 0.09
C TRP A 60 -4.90 1.95 0.39
N GLY A 61 -5.63 1.06 -0.29
CA GLY A 61 -5.44 -0.39 -0.20
C GLY A 61 -6.69 -1.15 -0.62
N GLY A 62 -6.53 -2.28 -1.31
CA GLY A 62 -7.67 -3.09 -1.79
C GLY A 62 -8.67 -2.29 -2.64
N GLY A 63 -8.18 -1.35 -3.47
CA GLY A 63 -8.99 -0.46 -4.29
C GLY A 63 -9.65 0.72 -3.55
N PHE A 64 -9.64 0.73 -2.22
CA PHE A 64 -10.12 1.87 -1.45
C PHE A 64 -9.12 3.02 -1.53
N ILE A 65 -9.64 4.24 -1.71
CA ILE A 65 -8.92 5.51 -1.56
C ILE A 65 -9.74 6.38 -0.61
N GLY A 66 -9.14 6.80 0.51
CA GLY A 66 -9.77 7.68 1.49
C GLY A 66 -8.89 8.88 1.81
N VAL A 67 -9.52 10.03 1.96
CA VAL A 67 -8.88 11.30 2.31
C VAL A 67 -9.59 11.91 3.50
N GLY A 68 -8.83 12.22 4.56
CA GLY A 68 -9.36 12.83 5.78
C GLY A 68 -8.44 13.89 6.35
N LYS A 69 -8.93 14.61 7.35
CA LYS A 69 -8.15 15.63 8.07
C LYS A 69 -7.38 14.98 9.22
N GLN A 70 -6.25 15.58 9.58
CA GLN A 70 -5.48 15.13 10.74
C GLN A 70 -6.35 15.11 12.00
N GLY A 71 -6.28 14.00 12.75
CA GLY A 71 -7.08 13.77 13.95
C GLY A 71 -8.50 13.26 13.69
N GLU A 72 -9.00 13.27 12.46
CA GLU A 72 -10.29 12.67 12.10
C GLU A 72 -10.09 11.23 11.61
N GLU A 73 -10.88 10.27 12.10
CA GLU A 73 -10.78 8.88 11.63
C GLU A 73 -11.51 8.65 10.30
N LYS A 74 -12.62 9.36 10.09
CA LYS A 74 -13.48 9.20 8.93
C LYS A 74 -12.97 10.06 7.77
N PRO A 75 -12.92 9.51 6.54
CA PRO A 75 -12.60 10.31 5.37
C PRO A 75 -13.73 11.32 5.12
N PHE A 76 -13.38 12.53 4.71
CA PHE A 76 -14.37 13.46 4.13
C PHE A 76 -14.57 13.20 2.64
N MET A 77 -13.69 12.41 2.01
CA MET A 77 -13.75 12.05 0.60
C MET A 77 -13.17 10.65 0.42
N SER A 78 -13.93 9.74 -0.22
CA SER A 78 -13.47 8.38 -0.46
C SER A 78 -14.06 7.78 -1.72
N TRP A 79 -13.34 6.85 -2.33
CA TRP A 79 -13.76 6.09 -3.50
C TRP A 79 -13.30 4.63 -3.39
N GLN A 80 -14.09 3.70 -3.94
CA GLN A 80 -13.74 2.30 -4.09
C GLN A 80 -13.59 2.00 -5.58
N ASP A 81 -12.37 1.66 -6.00
CA ASP A 81 -12.06 1.24 -7.36
C ASP A 81 -12.13 -0.29 -7.46
N GLU A 82 -12.85 -0.79 -8.46
CA GLU A 82 -12.91 -2.23 -8.76
C GLU A 82 -11.64 -2.72 -9.47
N GLU A 83 -10.97 -1.82 -10.20
CA GLU A 83 -9.71 -2.08 -10.89
C GLU A 83 -8.55 -1.44 -10.12
N SER A 84 -8.29 -1.98 -8.94
CA SER A 84 -7.36 -1.39 -7.97
C SER A 84 -5.93 -1.28 -8.49
N LEU A 85 -5.30 -0.15 -8.17
CA LEU A 85 -3.88 0.10 -8.43
C LEU A 85 -3.00 -0.35 -7.26
N ASN A 86 -1.92 -1.08 -7.55
CA ASN A 86 -0.83 -1.25 -6.58
C ASN A 86 0.03 0.03 -6.55
N VAL A 87 -0.23 0.91 -5.59
CA VAL A 87 0.46 2.20 -5.45
C VAL A 87 1.85 1.98 -4.86
N LEU A 88 2.88 2.33 -5.63
CA LEU A 88 4.30 2.24 -5.22
C LEU A 88 4.96 3.62 -5.09
N PHE A 89 4.41 4.63 -5.75
CA PHE A 89 4.97 5.98 -5.76
C PHE A 89 3.87 7.01 -5.50
N TYR A 90 4.27 8.14 -4.93
CA TYR A 90 3.43 9.32 -4.82
C TYR A 90 4.18 10.56 -5.29
N GLY A 91 3.43 11.57 -5.71
CA GLY A 91 3.96 12.89 -6.06
C GLY A 91 3.06 13.98 -5.54
N VAL A 92 3.63 15.12 -5.12
CA VAL A 92 2.87 16.28 -4.66
C VAL A 92 3.24 17.52 -5.46
N ARG A 93 2.26 18.36 -5.77
CA ARG A 93 2.49 19.68 -6.36
C ARG A 93 1.40 20.68 -5.94
N SER A 94 1.71 21.96 -6.10
CA SER A 94 0.68 22.99 -6.04
C SER A 94 -0.22 22.96 -7.28
N GLY A 95 -1.41 23.56 -7.16
CA GLY A 95 -2.26 23.83 -8.31
C GLY A 95 -1.75 25.02 -9.12
N TRP A 96 -2.34 25.24 -10.29
CA TRP A 96 -1.95 26.35 -11.17
C TRP A 96 -2.06 27.70 -10.45
N GLY A 97 -1.00 28.52 -10.54
CA GLY A 97 -0.94 29.84 -9.90
C GLY A 97 -0.76 29.83 -8.38
N ALA A 98 -0.63 28.67 -7.74
CA ALA A 98 -0.45 28.55 -6.30
C ALA A 98 0.99 28.13 -5.93
N THR A 99 1.44 28.57 -4.76
CA THR A 99 2.65 28.05 -4.09
C THR A 99 2.23 27.31 -2.82
N GLY A 100 3.12 26.47 -2.27
CA GLY A 100 2.83 25.73 -1.04
C GLY A 100 4.06 25.05 -0.48
N VAL A 101 4.05 24.82 0.82
CA VAL A 101 5.06 24.06 1.56
C VAL A 101 4.42 22.76 2.02
N TRP A 102 5.14 21.65 1.88
CA TRP A 102 4.66 20.32 2.23
C TRP A 102 5.61 19.70 3.24
N THR A 103 5.05 19.19 4.34
CA THR A 103 5.75 18.22 5.19
C THR A 103 5.06 16.89 4.94
N ILE A 104 5.84 15.90 4.51
CA ILE A 104 5.30 14.57 4.19
C ILE A 104 5.78 13.62 5.28
N GLU A 105 4.85 13.28 6.16
CA GLU A 105 5.04 12.24 7.16
C GLU A 105 4.64 10.91 6.53
N ALA A 106 5.56 10.34 5.77
CA ALA A 106 5.55 8.91 5.54
C ALA A 106 5.66 8.25 6.93
N PRO A 107 4.81 7.25 7.29
CA PRO A 107 5.15 6.42 8.43
C PRO A 107 6.59 5.89 8.22
N PRO A 108 7.33 5.52 9.27
CA PRO A 108 8.67 4.92 9.13
C PRO A 108 8.71 3.76 8.12
N SER A 109 7.53 3.22 7.83
CA SER A 109 7.22 2.18 6.86
C SER A 109 6.96 2.59 5.40
N ALA A 110 7.12 3.86 5.00
CA ALA A 110 6.93 4.30 3.61
C ALA A 110 8.26 4.58 2.88
N THR A 111 9.34 3.88 3.24
CA THR A 111 10.47 3.67 2.36
C THR A 111 10.06 2.74 1.21
N PRO A 112 10.27 3.10 -0.07
CA PRO A 112 10.13 2.16 -1.19
C PRO A 112 11.21 1.09 -1.03
N GLY A 113 10.82 -0.05 -0.48
CA GLY A 113 11.74 -1.13 -0.11
C GLY A 113 11.43 -1.64 1.29
N TRP A 114 10.71 -2.76 1.34
CA TRP A 114 10.65 -3.73 2.44
C TRP A 114 10.76 -3.16 3.87
N ASN A 115 9.62 -2.93 4.52
CA ASN A 115 9.63 -2.90 5.99
C ASN A 115 9.82 -4.30 6.53
N ILE A 116 11.08 -4.65 6.71
CA ILE A 116 11.40 -5.51 7.83
C ILE A 116 11.40 -4.55 9.03
N ASP A 117 10.29 -4.49 9.78
CA ASP A 117 10.14 -3.69 11.00
C ASP A 117 11.29 -3.98 11.97
N GLY A 118 12.37 -3.22 11.83
CA GLY A 118 13.65 -3.54 12.41
C GLY A 118 14.15 -4.93 11.99
N VAL A 119 15.46 -5.10 11.98
CA VAL A 119 15.94 -6.32 12.62
C VAL A 119 15.51 -6.18 14.07
N SER A 120 14.30 -6.63 14.41
CA SER A 120 14.01 -7.01 15.79
C SER A 120 15.12 -7.99 16.11
N SER A 121 16.07 -7.56 16.93
CA SER A 121 17.06 -8.43 17.55
C SER A 121 16.39 -9.39 18.55
N GLY A 122 15.06 -9.44 18.57
CA GLY A 122 14.29 -10.50 19.22
C GLY A 122 14.36 -11.81 18.42
N PRO A 123 14.17 -12.95 19.10
CA PRO A 123 14.24 -14.26 18.46
C PRO A 123 13.26 -14.34 17.28
N VAL A 124 13.74 -14.86 16.14
CA VAL A 124 12.90 -15.12 14.98
C VAL A 124 12.04 -16.35 15.27
N HIS A 125 10.72 -16.21 15.19
CA HIS A 125 9.79 -17.32 15.42
C HIS A 125 9.29 -17.90 14.10
N TRP A 126 9.64 -19.17 13.91
CA TRP A 126 9.15 -20.02 12.83
C TRP A 126 8.13 -20.98 13.41
N VAL A 127 6.93 -21.01 12.83
CA VAL A 127 5.84 -21.88 13.29
C VAL A 127 5.52 -22.87 12.20
N HIS A 128 5.53 -24.16 12.54
CA HIS A 128 5.10 -25.22 11.64
C HIS A 128 3.64 -25.02 11.24
N ALA A 129 3.38 -25.11 9.96
CA ALA A 129 2.06 -24.99 9.36
C ALA A 129 2.00 -25.88 8.11
N SER A 130 0.78 -26.11 7.63
CA SER A 130 0.57 -26.90 6.42
C SER A 130 -0.70 -26.47 5.70
N ASN A 131 -0.85 -26.87 4.44
CA ASN A 131 -2.11 -26.77 3.68
C ASN A 131 -2.73 -25.36 3.70
N GLY A 132 -1.90 -24.33 3.52
CA GLY A 132 -2.34 -22.93 3.48
C GLY A 132 -2.62 -22.31 4.84
N GLN A 133 -2.42 -23.03 5.95
CA GLN A 133 -2.56 -22.45 7.28
C GLN A 133 -1.62 -21.26 7.48
N ILE A 134 -2.20 -20.16 7.96
CA ILE A 134 -1.51 -18.91 8.30
C ILE A 134 -1.56 -18.77 9.83
N PRO A 135 -0.43 -18.90 10.54
CA PRO A 135 -0.37 -18.61 11.97
C PRO A 135 -0.71 -17.15 12.28
N SER A 136 -1.22 -16.89 13.49
CA SER A 136 -1.42 -15.51 13.95
C SER A 136 -0.11 -14.71 13.91
N ASN A 137 -0.21 -13.44 13.55
CA ASN A 137 0.90 -12.50 13.40
C ASN A 137 1.96 -12.93 12.36
N ALA A 138 1.60 -13.79 11.40
CA ALA A 138 2.46 -14.15 10.27
C ALA A 138 2.93 -12.89 9.52
N LEU A 139 4.21 -12.87 9.14
CA LEU A 139 4.85 -11.74 8.48
C LEU A 139 4.41 -11.66 7.00
N PRO A 140 3.69 -10.60 6.60
CA PRO A 140 3.37 -10.36 5.19
C PRO A 140 4.65 -10.23 4.35
N GLY A 141 4.72 -10.97 3.25
CA GLY A 141 5.87 -11.04 2.34
C GLY A 141 5.65 -10.35 1.00
N GLY A 142 4.47 -9.76 0.76
CA GLY A 142 4.12 -9.11 -0.50
C GLY A 142 2.78 -9.59 -1.05
N PHE A 143 2.44 -9.20 -2.27
CA PHE A 143 1.22 -9.62 -2.97
C PHE A 143 1.55 -10.28 -4.30
N ASP A 144 0.73 -11.22 -4.73
CA ASP A 144 0.82 -11.79 -6.08
C ASP A 144 0.12 -10.91 -7.14
N ALA A 145 0.07 -11.40 -8.38
CA ALA A 145 -0.60 -10.69 -9.47
C ALA A 145 -2.14 -10.60 -9.34
N THR A 146 -2.74 -11.43 -8.47
CA THR A 146 -4.17 -11.41 -8.15
C THR A 146 -4.48 -10.58 -6.91
N ASN A 147 -3.47 -9.92 -6.34
CA ASN A 147 -3.54 -9.14 -5.10
C ASN A 147 -3.77 -10.01 -3.85
N GLU A 148 -3.44 -11.30 -3.90
CA GLU A 148 -3.41 -12.19 -2.75
C GLU A 148 -2.19 -11.88 -1.85
N GLN A 149 -2.44 -11.75 -0.55
CA GLN A 149 -1.38 -11.58 0.45
C GLN A 149 -0.53 -12.85 0.56
N LEU A 150 0.77 -12.71 0.27
CA LEU A 150 1.79 -13.73 0.47
C LEU A 150 2.48 -13.57 1.82
N TYR A 151 3.03 -14.65 2.37
CA TYR A 151 3.76 -14.63 3.64
C TYR A 151 5.18 -15.19 3.50
N VAL A 152 6.08 -14.70 4.35
CA VAL A 152 7.45 -15.21 4.44
C VAL A 152 7.42 -16.59 5.09
N ALA A 153 7.86 -17.60 4.33
CA ALA A 153 7.89 -18.98 4.79
C ALA A 153 9.20 -19.67 4.39
N ARG A 154 9.44 -20.88 4.92
CA ARG A 154 10.53 -21.76 4.49
C ARG A 154 10.07 -23.22 4.55
N ALA A 155 10.65 -24.06 3.71
CA ALA A 155 10.30 -25.48 3.67
C ALA A 155 11.54 -26.33 3.39
N GLU A 156 11.51 -27.58 3.84
CA GLU A 156 12.60 -28.52 3.61
C GLU A 156 12.61 -28.99 2.15
N HIS A 157 13.81 -29.00 1.56
CA HIS A 157 14.06 -29.55 0.23
C HIS A 157 15.49 -30.09 0.18
N ASN A 158 15.62 -31.40 -0.09
CA ASN A 158 16.88 -32.11 -0.19
C ASN A 158 17.81 -31.88 1.03
N GLY A 159 17.25 -31.96 2.25
CA GLY A 159 17.99 -31.79 3.50
C GLY A 159 18.38 -30.35 3.84
N ALA A 160 17.96 -29.38 3.03
CA ALA A 160 18.15 -27.95 3.30
C ALA A 160 16.81 -27.27 3.57
N LEU A 161 16.82 -26.27 4.44
CA LEU A 161 15.66 -25.45 4.73
C LEU A 161 15.71 -24.19 3.86
N ILE A 162 14.80 -24.08 2.90
CA ILE A 162 14.86 -23.07 1.84
C ILE A 162 13.76 -22.03 2.05
N PRO A 163 14.08 -20.72 2.09
CA PRO A 163 13.06 -19.67 2.17
C PRO A 163 12.23 -19.61 0.89
N GLY A 164 10.97 -19.22 1.03
CA GLY A 164 10.00 -19.15 -0.06
C GLY A 164 8.81 -18.27 0.28
N LYS A 165 7.81 -18.29 -0.62
CA LYS A 165 6.56 -17.55 -0.49
C LYS A 165 5.43 -18.53 -0.17
N LEU A 166 4.70 -18.31 0.93
CA LEU A 166 3.41 -18.98 1.16
C LEU A 166 2.34 -18.30 0.30
N VAL A 167 1.64 -19.10 -0.48
CA VAL A 167 0.44 -18.70 -1.23
C VAL A 167 -0.76 -19.42 -0.58
N PRO A 168 -1.52 -18.76 0.30
CA PRO A 168 -2.58 -19.39 1.08
C PRO A 168 -3.63 -20.12 0.24
N SER A 169 -4.09 -19.49 -0.85
CA SER A 169 -5.10 -20.03 -1.76
C SER A 169 -4.64 -21.32 -2.47
N HIS A 170 -3.35 -21.46 -2.71
CA HIS A 170 -2.75 -22.67 -3.29
C HIS A 170 -2.41 -23.73 -2.25
N GLY A 171 -2.46 -23.38 -0.96
CA GLY A 171 -2.17 -24.30 0.14
C GLY A 171 -0.69 -24.61 0.36
N VAL A 172 0.23 -23.91 -0.32
CA VAL A 172 1.65 -24.30 -0.40
C VAL A 172 2.62 -23.14 -0.25
N VAL A 173 3.84 -23.48 0.17
CA VAL A 173 5.01 -22.62 0.03
C VAL A 173 5.74 -22.99 -1.26
N TYR A 174 6.01 -21.99 -2.10
CA TYR A 174 6.90 -22.15 -3.24
C TYR A 174 8.32 -21.78 -2.83
N ILE A 175 9.24 -22.72 -2.99
CA ILE A 175 10.67 -22.50 -2.79
C ILE A 175 11.40 -22.52 -4.14
N PRO A 176 12.41 -21.65 -4.35
CA PRO A 176 13.24 -21.68 -5.55
C PRO A 176 14.34 -22.74 -5.41
N TRP A 177 14.34 -23.74 -6.28
CA TRP A 177 15.43 -24.70 -6.38
C TRP A 177 15.58 -25.22 -7.80
N GLY A 178 16.81 -25.29 -8.30
CA GLY A 178 17.08 -25.79 -9.66
C GLY A 178 16.46 -24.95 -10.78
N GLY A 179 16.22 -23.66 -10.55
CA GLY A 179 15.60 -22.76 -11.54
C GLY A 179 14.08 -22.86 -11.64
N VAL A 180 13.42 -23.64 -10.78
CA VAL A 180 11.96 -23.79 -10.77
C VAL A 180 11.38 -23.51 -9.37
N GLU A 181 10.07 -23.21 -9.33
CA GLU A 181 9.31 -23.11 -8.09
C GLU A 181 8.81 -24.49 -7.67
N ASN A 182 9.20 -24.94 -6.48
CA ASN A 182 8.81 -26.24 -5.95
C ASN A 182 7.74 -26.04 -4.87
N PRO A 183 6.50 -26.52 -5.05
CA PRO A 183 5.46 -26.41 -4.04
C PRO A 183 5.72 -27.35 -2.87
N LYS A 184 5.47 -26.88 -1.65
CA LYS A 184 5.60 -27.64 -0.40
C LYS A 184 4.37 -27.41 0.48
N GLU A 185 3.70 -28.49 0.83
CA GLU A 185 2.50 -28.47 1.69
C GLU A 185 2.85 -28.36 3.18
N ASN A 186 4.05 -28.80 3.58
CA ASN A 186 4.56 -28.68 4.95
C ASN A 186 5.67 -27.64 4.98
N TYR A 187 5.56 -26.68 5.90
CA TYR A 187 6.44 -25.52 5.93
C TYR A 187 6.46 -24.84 7.30
N GLU A 188 7.31 -23.84 7.43
CA GLU A 188 7.34 -22.93 8.56
C GLU A 188 7.03 -21.51 8.09
N VAL A 189 6.16 -20.81 8.81
CA VAL A 189 5.84 -19.40 8.54
C VAL A 189 6.54 -18.52 9.57
N ARG A 190 7.15 -17.44 9.10
CA ARG A 190 7.73 -16.43 9.97
C ARG A 190 6.61 -15.58 10.57
N ARG A 191 6.66 -15.32 11.88
CA ARG A 191 5.73 -14.41 12.55
C ARG A 191 6.42 -13.41 13.48
N HIS A 192 5.70 -12.33 13.82
CA HIS A 192 6.07 -11.37 14.87
C HIS A 192 5.35 -11.70 16.18
N TYR A 193 5.85 -11.18 17.30
CA TYR A 193 5.12 -11.21 18.57
C TYR A 193 4.12 -10.06 18.65
#